data_AF-A0A4V1ZUK9-F1
#
_entry.id   AF-A0A4V1ZUK9-F1
#
_cell.length_a   1.000
_cell.length_b   1.000
_cell.length_c   1.000
_cell.angle_alpha   90.00
_cell.angle_beta   90.00
_cell.angle_gamma   90.00
#
_symmetry.space_group_name_H-M   'P 1'
#
loop_
_entity.id
_entity.type
_entity.pdbx_description
1 polymer ?
#
loop_
_entity_poly.entity_id
_entity_poly.type
_entity_poly.pdbx_seq_one_letter_code
_entity_poly.pdbx_strand_id
1 'polypeptide(L)' 'MADFAKYLPTLLANEGGYCHDPRDPGGETYRGIARTYNPSWPGWSAIDAVKARLRLPSP' A
#
# COMPACT_ATOMS: atom_id res chain seq x y z
N MET A 1 6.65 -17.32 -21.69
CA MET A 1 6.02 -16.90 -20.42
C MET A 1 6.47 -15.50 -20.08
N ALA A 2 5.63 -14.70 -19.42
CA ALA A 2 6.03 -13.38 -18.94
C ALA A 2 7.06 -13.51 -17.79
N ASP A 3 8.02 -12.60 -17.72
CA ASP A 3 9.05 -12.55 -16.67
C ASP A 3 8.63 -11.54 -15.59
N PHE A 4 8.27 -12.05 -14.43
CA PHE A 4 7.85 -11.23 -13.30
C PHE A 4 8.94 -10.24 -12.85
N ALA A 5 10.19 -10.69 -12.75
CA ALA A 5 11.29 -9.87 -12.26
C ALA A 5 11.58 -8.71 -13.21
N LYS A 6 11.37 -8.91 -14.52
CA LYS A 6 11.52 -7.87 -15.53
C LYS A 6 10.47 -6.77 -15.42
N TYR A 7 9.22 -7.11 -15.12
CA TYR A 7 8.10 -6.15 -15.13
C TYR A 7 7.80 -5.54 -13.75
N LEU A 8 8.18 -6.20 -12.66
CA LEU A 8 7.94 -5.71 -11.30
C LEU A 8 8.44 -4.27 -11.07
N PRO A 9 9.63 -3.84 -11.56
CA PRO A 9 10.07 -2.45 -11.38
C PRO A 9 9.12 -1.43 -12.03
N THR A 10 8.63 -1.73 -13.24
CA THR A 10 7.69 -0.87 -13.95
C THR A 10 6.34 -0.81 -13.24
N LEU A 11 5.85 -1.96 -12.75
CA LEU A 11 4.62 -2.02 -11.96
C LEU A 11 4.73 -1.16 -10.70
N LEU A 12 5.82 -1.30 -9.95
CA LEU A 12 6.04 -0.55 -8.71
C LEU A 12 6.25 0.95 -8.96
N ALA A 13 6.77 1.35 -10.11
CA ALA A 13 6.85 2.76 -10.48
C ALA A 13 5.47 3.41 -10.62
N ASN A 14 4.46 2.64 -11.05
CA ASN A 14 3.10 3.13 -11.27
C ASN A 14 2.17 2.92 -10.06
N GLU A 15 2.29 1.78 -9.35
CA GLU A 15 1.35 1.37 -8.29
C GLU A 15 2.02 1.19 -6.92
N GLY A 16 3.34 1.34 -6.83
CA GLY A 16 4.13 1.09 -5.61
C GLY A 16 3.96 2.11 -4.49
N GLY A 17 3.28 3.24 -4.78
CA GLY A 17 3.09 4.35 -3.87
C GLY A 17 2.12 4.05 -2.71
N TYR A 18 2.05 5.01 -1.80
CA TYR A 18 1.02 5.08 -0.75
C TYR A 18 -0.08 6.05 -1.19
N CYS A 19 -1.35 5.67 -1.01
CA CYS A 19 -2.51 6.53 -1.25
C CYS A 19 -3.55 6.33 -0.16
N HIS A 20 -4.26 7.39 0.22
CA HIS A 20 -5.42 7.31 1.12
C HIS A 20 -6.43 8.39 0.72
N ASP A 21 -7.33 8.08 -0.23
CA ASP A 21 -8.44 8.97 -0.61
C ASP A 21 -9.68 8.60 0.22
N PRO A 22 -10.26 9.52 1.02
CA PRO A 22 -11.48 9.27 1.80
C PRO A 22 -12.70 8.85 0.98
N ARG A 23 -12.70 9.09 -0.34
CA ARG A 23 -13.79 8.70 -1.26
C ARG A 23 -13.51 7.34 -1.94
N ASP A 24 -12.33 6.78 -1.75
CA ASP A 24 -12.00 5.45 -2.25
C ASP A 24 -12.50 4.39 -1.27
N PRO A 25 -13.41 3.49 -1.69
CA PRO A 25 -13.88 2.40 -0.82
C PRO A 25 -12.78 1.43 -0.39
N GLY A 26 -11.68 1.34 -1.15
CA GLY A 26 -10.48 0.57 -0.76
C GLY A 26 -9.71 1.20 0.40
N GLY A 27 -9.93 2.49 0.66
CA GLY A 27 -9.29 3.26 1.71
C GLY A 27 -7.79 3.39 1.49
N GLU A 28 -7.01 3.13 2.54
CA GLU A 28 -5.57 3.22 2.49
C GLU A 28 -4.98 2.10 1.62
N THR A 29 -4.14 2.46 0.64
CA THR A 29 -3.53 1.55 -0.33
C THR A 29 -2.01 1.72 -0.35
N TYR A 30 -1.27 0.61 -0.29
CA TYR A 30 0.18 0.61 -0.46
C TYR A 30 0.61 -0.52 -1.39
N ARG A 31 1.41 -0.20 -2.41
CA ARG A 31 1.87 -1.17 -3.43
C ARG A 31 0.73 -1.99 -4.05
N GLY A 32 -0.38 -1.31 -4.34
CA GLY A 32 -1.60 -1.94 -4.90
C GLY A 32 -2.43 -2.76 -3.91
N ILE A 33 -2.07 -2.82 -2.62
CA ILE A 33 -2.80 -3.58 -1.61
C ILE A 33 -3.65 -2.60 -0.80
N ALA A 34 -4.97 -2.70 -0.95
CA ALA A 34 -5.96 -1.89 -0.23
C ALA A 34 -6.26 -2.47 1.17
N ARG A 35 -6.25 -1.64 2.21
CA ARG A 35 -6.39 -2.05 3.63
C ARG A 35 -7.78 -2.59 3.91
N THR A 36 -8.83 -1.98 3.36
CA THR A 36 -10.21 -2.40 3.57
C THR A 36 -10.43 -3.85 3.11
N TYR A 37 -9.85 -4.23 1.98
CA TYR A 37 -10.03 -5.57 1.39
C TYR A 37 -8.98 -6.59 1.84
N ASN A 38 -7.84 -6.13 2.34
CA ASN A 38 -6.74 -6.99 2.80
C ASN A 38 -6.26 -6.60 4.21
N PRO A 39 -7.15 -6.59 5.23
CA PRO A 39 -6.83 -6.06 6.54
C PRO A 39 -5.77 -6.88 7.29
N SER A 40 -5.64 -8.17 6.98
CA SER A 40 -4.67 -9.09 7.59
C SER A 40 -3.30 -9.09 6.92
N TRP A 41 -3.08 -8.26 5.89
CA TRP A 41 -1.78 -8.19 5.23
C TRP A 41 -0.69 -7.69 6.21
N PRO A 42 0.38 -8.46 6.48
CA PRO A 42 1.37 -8.12 7.50
C PRO A 42 2.11 -6.80 7.23
N GLY A 43 2.11 -6.31 5.98
CA GLY A 43 2.71 -5.03 5.61
C GLY A 43 2.11 -3.82 6.34
N TRP A 44 0.85 -3.92 6.78
CA TRP A 44 0.20 -2.82 7.52
C TRP A 44 0.91 -2.49 8.83
N SER A 45 1.43 -3.50 9.54
CA SER A 45 2.17 -3.27 10.79
C SER A 45 3.39 -2.36 10.60
N ALA A 46 4.11 -2.50 9.48
CA ALA A 46 5.25 -1.65 9.15
C ALA A 46 4.81 -0.24 8.75
N ILE A 47 3.71 -0.12 7.99
CA ILE A 47 3.13 1.17 7.59
C ILE A 47 2.65 1.95 8.82
N ASP A 48 1.96 1.28 9.74
CA ASP A 48 1.46 1.87 10.99
C ASP A 48 2.62 2.33 11.87
N ALA A 49 3.70 1.56 11.97
CA ALA A 49 4.91 1.97 12.70
C ALA A 49 5.56 3.23 12.10
N VAL A 50 5.62 3.34 10.76
CA VAL A 50 6.13 4.54 10.08
C VAL A 50 5.21 5.74 10.31
N LYS A 51 3.89 5.56 10.19
CA LYS A 51 2.90 6.61 10.45
C LYS A 51 2.98 7.12 11.88
N ALA A 52 3.09 6.22 12.87
CA ALA A 52 3.25 6.57 14.27
C ALA A 52 4.54 7.38 14.50
N ARG A 53 5.67 6.96 13.90
CA ARG A 53 6.94 7.70 13.96
C ARG A 53 6.81 9.11 13.34
N LEU A 54 6.04 9.24 12.27
CA LEU A 54 5.80 10.52 11.57
C LEU A 54 4.65 11.32 12.19
N ARG A 55 3.98 10.81 13.23
CA ARG A 55 2.77 11.40 13.85
C ARG A 55 1.63 11.65 12.86
N LEU A 56 1.51 10.76 11.86
CA LEU A 56 0.41 10.78 10.90
C LEU A 56 -0.82 10.07 11.48
N PRO A 57 -2.04 10.47 11.09
CA PRO A 57 -3.26 9.81 11.53
C PRO A 57 -3.26 8.34 11.08
N SER A 58 -3.50 7.45 12.04
CA SER A 58 -3.80 6.04 11.75
C SER A 58 -5.20 5.93 11.14
N PRO A 59 -5.46 4.91 10.28
CA PRO A 59 -6.77 4.77 9.64
C PRO A 59 -7.87 4.43 10.65
#